data_AF-A0AAP5QPJ8-F1
#
_entry.id   AF-A0AAP5QPJ8-F1
#
_cell.length_a   1.000
_cell.length_b   1.000
_cell.length_c   1.000
_cell.angle_alpha   90.00
_cell.angle_beta   90.00
_cell.angle_gamma   90.00
#
_symmetry.space_group_name_H-M   'P 1'
#
loop_
_entity.id
_entity.type
_entity.pdbx_description
1 polymer ?
#
loop_
_entity_poly.entity_id
_entity_poly.type
_entity_poly.pdbx_seq_one_letter_code
_entity_poly.pdbx_strand_id
1 'polypeptide(L)'
;MKASNGSKTIECTEKAFEVVYSHIGFKRVEEAKKPAADLLDMTEAQLQKVNKDEIIAFLKENEYDFDPKAPKDELIKFVLGEE
;
A
#
# COMPACT_ATOMS: atom_id res chain seq x y z
N MET A 1 -11.49 2.48 -14.26
CA MET A 1 -10.02 2.29 -14.30
C MET A 1 -9.41 3.64 -14.67
N LYS A 2 -8.28 4.03 -14.06
CA LYS A 2 -7.63 5.31 -14.38
C LYS A 2 -6.36 5.05 -15.19
N ALA A 3 -6.06 5.94 -16.11
CA ALA A 3 -4.88 5.86 -16.96
C ALA A 3 -4.20 7.23 -17.00
N SER A 4 -2.88 7.25 -16.98
CA SER A 4 -2.10 8.49 -17.05
C SER A 4 -0.88 8.31 -17.92
N ASN A 5 -0.59 9.33 -18.71
CA ASN A 5 0.62 9.44 -19.52
C ASN A 5 1.65 10.39 -18.89
N GLY A 6 1.50 10.74 -17.61
CA GLY A 6 2.36 11.68 -16.89
C GLY A 6 1.99 13.16 -17.07
N SER A 7 1.12 13.51 -18.04
CA SER A 7 0.61 14.88 -18.21
C SER A 7 -0.87 15.01 -17.90
N LYS A 8 -1.67 13.97 -18.14
CA LYS A 8 -3.10 13.94 -17.82
C LYS A 8 -3.51 12.57 -17.31
N THR A 9 -4.28 12.56 -16.23
CA THR A 9 -4.96 11.37 -15.73
C THR A 9 -6.40 11.39 -16.22
N ILE A 10 -6.84 10.28 -16.80
CA ILE A 10 -8.19 10.09 -17.32
C ILE A 10 -8.82 8.85 -16.71
N GLU A 11 -10.14 8.86 -16.57
CA GLU A 11 -10.89 7.69 -16.16
C GLU A 11 -11.49 7.03 -17.41
N CYS A 12 -11.17 5.76 -17.63
CA CYS A 12 -11.63 5.00 -18.78
C CYS A 12 -11.99 3.57 -18.39
N THR A 13 -12.71 2.89 -19.28
CA THR A 13 -12.97 1.44 -19.16
C THR A 13 -11.77 0.63 -19.63
N GLU A 14 -11.63 -0.61 -19.15
CA GLU A 14 -10.49 -1.48 -19.46
C GLU A 14 -10.31 -1.72 -20.96
N LYS A 15 -11.42 -1.91 -21.69
CA LYS A 15 -11.42 -2.02 -23.16
C LYS A 15 -10.91 -0.75 -23.84
N ALA A 16 -11.31 0.42 -23.36
CA ALA A 16 -10.85 1.69 -23.90
C ALA A 16 -9.36 1.92 -23.58
N PHE A 17 -8.90 1.47 -22.41
CA PHE A 17 -7.48 1.50 -22.08
C PHE A 17 -6.66 0.65 -23.04
N GLU A 18 -7.04 -0.62 -23.24
CA GLU A 18 -6.27 -1.56 -24.05
C GLU A 18 -6.20 -1.14 -25.53
N VAL A 19 -7.33 -0.70 -26.09
CA VAL A 19 -7.43 -0.39 -27.52
C VAL A 19 -6.86 0.99 -27.86
N VAL A 20 -7.06 1.98 -26.99
CA VAL A 20 -6.75 3.39 -27.32
C VAL A 20 -5.58 3.88 -26.49
N TYR A 21 -5.71 3.87 -25.16
CA TYR A 21 -4.77 4.58 -24.30
C TYR A 21 -3.41 3.87 -24.16
N SER A 22 -3.37 2.54 -24.18
CA SER A 22 -2.16 1.72 -24.16
C SER A 22 -1.23 2.04 -25.34
N HIS A 23 -1.81 2.18 -26.54
CA HIS A 23 -1.06 2.52 -27.75
C HIS A 23 -0.58 3.98 -27.80
N ILE A 24 -1.23 4.88 -27.04
CA ILE A 24 -0.90 6.31 -26.97
C ILE A 24 0.06 6.60 -25.79
N GLY A 25 0.58 5.55 -25.14
CA GLY A 25 1.57 5.67 -24.06
C GLY A 25 0.99 6.06 -22.71
N PHE A 26 -0.34 5.95 -22.53
CA PHE A 26 -0.93 6.02 -21.20
C PHE A 26 -0.68 4.71 -20.48
N LYS A 27 -0.24 4.82 -19.22
CA LYS A 27 -0.07 3.69 -18.33
C LYS A 27 -1.28 3.56 -17.44
N ARG A 28 -1.59 2.33 -17.04
CA ARG A 28 -2.61 2.07 -16.02
C ARG A 28 -2.17 2.80 -14.77
N VAL A 29 -2.97 3.78 -14.34
CA VAL A 29 -2.90 4.27 -12.98
C VAL A 29 -3.81 3.34 -12.23
N GLU A 30 -3.25 2.23 -11.80
CA GLU A 30 -3.74 1.65 -10.57
C GLU A 30 -3.60 2.77 -9.55
N GLU A 31 -4.74 3.34 -9.13
CA GLU A 31 -4.80 3.98 -7.84
C GLU A 31 -4.10 3.01 -6.92
N ALA A 32 -2.93 3.42 -6.42
CA ALA A 32 -2.15 2.66 -5.49
C ALA A 32 -3.12 2.26 -4.38
N LYS A 33 -3.63 1.04 -4.48
CA LYS A 33 -4.03 0.28 -3.33
C LYS A 33 -2.70 0.19 -2.61
N LYS A 34 -2.44 1.17 -1.73
CA LYS A 34 -1.24 1.20 -0.88
C LYS A 34 -1.11 -0.23 -0.40
N PRO A 35 -0.10 -0.98 -0.87
CA PRO A 35 -0.10 -2.37 -0.53
C PRO A 35 0.23 -2.34 0.96
N ALA A 36 -0.69 -2.87 1.76
CA ALA A 36 -0.41 -3.23 3.14
C ALA A 36 0.99 -3.90 3.23
N ALA A 37 1.41 -4.63 2.19
CA ALA A 37 2.74 -5.20 2.03
C ALA A 37 3.95 -4.24 2.17
N ASP A 38 3.80 -2.91 2.00
CA ASP A 38 4.90 -1.96 2.23
C ASP A 38 5.37 -1.99 3.70
N LEU A 39 4.47 -2.24 4.66
CA LEU A 39 4.85 -2.23 6.08
C LEU A 39 5.73 -3.42 6.46
N LEU A 40 5.58 -4.57 5.81
CA LEU A 40 6.46 -5.75 6.01
C LEU A 40 7.83 -5.55 5.36
N ASP A 41 7.91 -4.76 4.29
CA ASP A 41 9.15 -4.48 3.55
C ASP A 41 9.92 -3.28 4.14
N MET A 42 9.28 -2.53 5.04
CA MET A 42 9.89 -1.39 5.74
C MET A 42 10.81 -1.84 6.88
N THR A 43 11.95 -1.16 7.02
CA THR A 43 12.83 -1.36 8.18
C THR A 43 12.19 -0.81 9.47
N GLU A 44 12.63 -1.29 10.63
CA GLU A 44 12.18 -0.81 11.95
C GLU A 44 12.19 0.74 12.04
N ALA A 45 13.26 1.37 11.54
CA ALA A 45 13.40 2.83 11.51
C ALA A 45 12.36 3.54 10.62
N GLN A 46 11.84 2.88 9.59
CA GLN A 46 10.75 3.39 8.76
C GLN A 46 9.40 3.17 9.43
N LEU A 47 9.16 2.00 10.00
CA LEU A 47 7.96 1.72 10.79
C LEU A 47 7.83 2.64 12.01
N GLN A 48 8.95 3.02 12.63
CA GLN A 48 9.00 4.05 13.67
C GLN A 48 8.54 5.43 13.19
N LYS A 49 8.59 5.73 11.89
CA LYS A 49 8.05 6.97 11.32
C LYS A 49 6.57 6.87 10.93
N VAL A 50 6.06 5.66 10.74
CA VAL A 50 4.63 5.40 10.42
C VAL A 50 3.77 5.62 11.65
N ASN A 51 2.51 6.07 11.51
CA ASN A 51 1.63 6.23 12.66
C ASN A 51 1.29 4.89 13.31
N LYS A 52 1.14 4.88 14.65
CA LYS A 52 0.75 3.67 15.40
C LYS A 52 -0.55 3.08 14.85
N ASP A 53 -1.53 3.92 14.54
CA ASP A 53 -2.82 3.48 14.01
C ASP A 53 -2.72 2.77 12.65
N GLU A 54 -1.81 3.21 11.77
CA GLU A 54 -1.57 2.54 10.47
C GLU A 54 -0.95 1.15 10.68
N ILE A 55 -0.04 1.02 11.65
CA ILE A 55 0.59 -0.27 12.02
C ILE A 55 -0.46 -1.22 12.61
N ILE A 56 -1.34 -0.71 13.50
CA ILE A 56 -2.45 -1.48 14.08
C ILE A 56 -3.44 -1.90 13.00
N ALA A 57 -3.78 -1.00 12.07
CA ALA A 57 -4.69 -1.29 10.97
C ALA A 57 -4.11 -2.39 10.08
N PHE A 58 -2.81 -2.31 9.77
CA PHE A 58 -2.10 -3.32 9.02
C PHE A 58 -2.12 -4.69 9.71
N LEU A 59 -1.75 -4.74 10.99
CA LEU A 59 -1.74 -5.99 11.74
C LEU A 59 -3.15 -6.60 11.83
N LYS A 60 -4.21 -5.77 11.99
CA LYS A 60 -5.60 -6.23 11.96
C LYS A 60 -6.04 -6.75 10.60
N GLU A 61 -5.67 -6.05 9.52
CA GLU A 61 -6.04 -6.41 8.15
C GLU A 61 -5.39 -7.74 7.74
N ASN A 62 -4.22 -8.06 8.28
CA ASN A 62 -3.50 -9.31 8.03
C ASN A 62 -3.78 -10.39 9.10
N GLU A 63 -4.78 -10.17 9.98
CA GLU A 63 -5.19 -11.11 11.03
C GLU A 63 -4.03 -11.58 11.95
N TYR A 64 -3.04 -10.71 12.18
CA TYR A 64 -1.99 -11.00 13.16
C TYR A 64 -2.58 -11.04 14.57
N ASP A 65 -2.05 -11.93 15.41
CA ASP A 65 -2.35 -11.97 16.83
C ASP A 65 -1.39 -11.01 17.55
N PHE A 66 -1.90 -9.83 17.91
CA PHE A 66 -1.10 -8.78 18.55
C PHE A 66 -1.93 -8.04 19.60
N ASP A 67 -1.26 -7.46 20.59
CA ASP A 67 -1.95 -6.65 21.60
C ASP A 67 -2.07 -5.19 21.13
N PRO A 68 -3.29 -4.66 20.88
CA PRO A 68 -3.45 -3.28 20.41
C PRO A 68 -3.05 -2.23 21.46
N LYS A 69 -2.87 -2.64 22.72
CA LYS A 69 -2.36 -1.77 23.80
C LYS A 69 -0.84 -1.81 23.92
N ALA A 70 -0.16 -2.72 23.20
CA ALA A 70 1.29 -2.78 23.18
C ALA A 70 1.91 -1.45 22.73
N PRO A 71 3.14 -1.14 23.18
CA PRO A 71 3.90 -0.01 22.67
C PRO A 71 4.15 -0.18 21.17
N LYS A 72 4.29 0.95 20.48
CA LYS A 72 4.51 0.98 19.03
C LYS A 72 5.70 0.10 18.62
N ASP A 73 6.78 0.13 19.39
CA ASP A 73 7.97 -0.68 19.17
C ASP A 73 7.68 -2.18 19.12
N GLU A 74 6.84 -2.70 20.01
CA GLU A 74 6.47 -4.11 20.00
C GLU A 74 5.59 -4.44 18.79
N LEU A 75 4.62 -3.58 18.46
CA LEU A 75 3.82 -3.74 17.25
C LEU A 75 4.69 -3.82 15.99
N ILE A 76 5.77 -3.04 15.94
CA ILE A 76 6.72 -3.04 14.83
C ILE A 76 7.48 -4.37 14.75
N LYS A 77 7.89 -4.94 15.89
CA LYS A 77 8.53 -6.27 15.93
C LYS A 77 7.59 -7.38 15.46
N PHE A 78 6.31 -7.30 15.84
CA PHE A 78 5.28 -8.21 15.31
C PHE A 78 5.14 -8.10 13.78
N VAL A 79 5.22 -6.89 13.23
CA VAL A 79 5.24 -6.68 11.77
C VAL A 79 6.50 -7.25 11.14
N LEU A 80 7.68 -7.03 11.74
CA LEU A 80 8.96 -7.51 11.20
C LEU A 80 9.16 -9.03 11.32
N GLY A 81 8.34 -9.71 12.14
CA GLY A 81 8.46 -11.15 12.37
C GLY A 81 9.72 -11.52 13.16
N GLU A 82 10.29 -10.59 13.93
CA GLU A 82 11.35 -10.90 14.89
C GLU A 82 10.72 -11.55 16.13
N GLU A 83 10.80 -12.88 16.18
CA GLU A 83 10.42 -13.76 17.30
C GLU A 83 11.48 -13.74 18.43
#